data_AF-A0A841PFX0-F1
#
_entry.id   AF-A0A841PFX0-F1
#
_cell.length_a   1.000
_cell.length_b   1.000
_cell.length_c   1.000
_cell.angle_alpha   90.00
_cell.angle_beta   90.00
_cell.angle_gamma   90.00
#
_symmetry.space_group_name_H-M   'P 1'
#
loop_
_entity.id
_entity.type
_entity.pdbx_description
1 polymer ?
#
loop_
_entity_poly.entity_id
_entity_poly.type
_entity_poly.pdbx_seq_one_letter_code
_entity_poly.pdbx_strand_id
1 'polypeptide(L)'
;MRQMKASEIPAFIDQVIGAGCDICAIGHRGYVLGDLEEMVTAAEDIKRIGEEFGDRDFLLAEIVAYLRSIGRYIEPGSPASHWSENQKTQ
;
A
#
# COMPACT_ATOMS: atom_id res chain seq x y z
N MET A 1 15.53 15.59 2.33
CA MET A 1 14.22 15.03 2.72
C MET A 1 14.49 13.75 3.50
N ARG A 2 13.63 13.39 4.46
CA ARG A 2 13.73 12.12 5.19
C ARG A 2 13.55 10.96 4.19
N GLN A 3 14.25 9.86 4.43
CA GLN A 3 14.08 8.60 3.71
C GLN A 3 13.48 7.57 4.66
N MET A 4 12.48 6.84 4.17
CA MET A 4 11.83 5.77 4.91
C MET A 4 12.77 4.56 5.04
N LYS A 5 12.73 3.85 6.15
CA LYS A 5 13.47 2.60 6.34
C LYS A 5 12.59 1.40 6.01
N ALA A 6 13.17 0.32 5.50
CA ALA A 6 12.45 -0.91 5.24
C ALA A 6 11.73 -1.46 6.48
N SER A 7 12.30 -1.26 7.68
CA SER A 7 11.68 -1.64 8.96
C SER A 7 10.40 -0.85 9.28
N GLU A 8 10.18 0.29 8.64
CA GLU A 8 9.00 1.16 8.83
C GLU A 8 7.83 0.76 7.92
N ILE A 9 8.02 -0.17 6.98
CA ILE A 9 6.97 -0.60 6.03
C ILE A 9 5.68 -1.04 6.73
N PRO A 10 5.71 -1.92 7.75
CA PRO A 10 4.48 -2.31 8.44
C PRO A 10 3.70 -1.11 9.00
N ALA A 11 4.41 -0.20 9.68
CA ALA A 11 3.79 0.98 10.30
C ALA A 11 3.23 1.96 9.25
N PHE A 12 3.91 2.14 8.12
CA PHE A 12 3.42 2.95 7.02
C PHE A 12 2.11 2.40 6.46
N ILE A 13 2.05 1.10 6.19
CA ILE A 13 0.84 0.44 5.68
C ILE A 13 -0.32 0.56 6.70
N ASP A 14 -0.06 0.34 7.98
CA ASP A 14 -1.07 0.47 9.03
C ASP A 14 -1.62 1.90 9.13
N GLN A 15 -0.76 2.92 9.00
CA GLN A 15 -1.20 4.31 9.03
C GLN A 15 -2.03 4.71 7.81
N VAL A 16 -1.65 4.23 6.61
CA VAL A 16 -2.44 4.46 5.38
C VAL A 16 -3.84 3.87 5.52
N ILE A 17 -3.94 2.62 5.98
CA ILE A 17 -5.23 1.95 6.23
C ILE A 17 -6.01 2.68 7.33
N GLY A 18 -5.33 3.11 8.40
CA GLY A 18 -5.93 3.86 9.50
C GLY A 18 -6.48 5.23 9.10
N ALA A 19 -5.91 5.84 8.05
CA ALA A 19 -6.42 7.07 7.44
C ALA A 19 -7.64 6.84 6.52
N GLY A 20 -8.08 5.59 6.34
CA GLY A 20 -9.20 5.24 5.47
C GLY A 20 -8.85 5.20 3.98
N CYS A 21 -7.56 5.08 3.64
CA CYS A 21 -7.12 4.89 2.27
C CYS A 21 -6.66 3.44 2.09
N ASP A 22 -7.24 2.71 1.15
CA ASP A 22 -6.82 1.34 0.91
C ASP A 22 -5.39 1.29 0.34
N ILE A 23 -4.72 0.14 0.40
CA ILE A 23 -3.42 -0.05 -0.23
C ILE A 23 -3.21 -1.50 -0.64
N CYS A 24 -2.83 -1.73 -1.89
CA CYS A 24 -2.53 -3.07 -2.37
C CYS A 24 -1.46 -3.08 -3.46
N ALA A 25 -0.74 -4.20 -3.57
CA ALA A 25 0.22 -4.43 -4.63
C ALA A 25 -0.48 -4.83 -5.94
N ILE A 26 0.01 -4.35 -7.07
CA ILE A 26 -0.40 -4.79 -8.41
C ILE A 26 0.73 -5.61 -9.02
N GLY A 27 0.52 -6.92 -9.10
CA GLY A 27 1.54 -7.89 -9.47
C GLY A 27 2.76 -7.81 -8.56
N HIS A 28 3.94 -7.63 -9.17
CA HIS A 28 5.24 -7.60 -8.49
C HIS A 28 6.00 -6.28 -8.64
N ARG A 29 5.40 -5.26 -9.27
CA ARG A 29 6.13 -4.06 -9.74
C ARG A 29 5.60 -2.74 -9.22
N GLY A 30 4.48 -2.74 -8.51
CA GLY A 30 3.91 -1.52 -8.00
C GLY A 30 2.81 -1.79 -6.99
N TYR A 31 2.37 -0.72 -6.35
CA TYR A 31 1.23 -0.71 -5.45
C TYR A 31 0.42 0.56 -5.72
N VAL A 32 -0.84 0.55 -5.29
CA VAL A 32 -1.77 1.68 -5.41
C VAL A 32 -2.24 2.09 -4.01
N LEU A 33 -2.53 3.38 -3.85
CA LEU A 33 -3.13 3.96 -2.65
C LEU A 33 -4.60 4.30 -2.98
N GLY A 34 -5.53 3.55 -2.42
CA GLY A 34 -6.97 3.76 -2.51
C GLY A 34 -7.53 3.88 -3.92
N ASP A 35 -8.82 4.15 -3.97
CA ASP A 35 -9.44 4.73 -5.15
C ASP A 35 -9.40 6.28 -5.09
N LEU A 36 -10.01 6.93 -6.09
CA LEU A 36 -10.02 8.39 -6.17
C LEU A 36 -10.79 9.04 -5.00
N GLU A 37 -11.89 8.44 -4.55
CA GLU A 37 -12.73 9.00 -3.49
C GLU A 37 -12.05 8.87 -2.12
N GLU A 38 -11.43 7.72 -1.87
CA GLU A 38 -10.63 7.48 -0.68
C GLU A 38 -9.43 8.42 -0.60
N MET A 39 -8.67 8.57 -1.69
CA MET A 39 -7.53 9.50 -1.73
C MET A 39 -7.96 10.95 -1.50
N VAL A 40 -9.10 11.38 -2.04
CA VAL A 40 -9.61 12.75 -1.82
C VAL A 40 -10.02 12.95 -0.37
N THR A 41 -10.69 11.96 0.23
CA THR A 41 -11.15 12.02 1.62
C THR A 41 -9.98 12.01 2.59
N ALA A 42 -8.97 11.18 2.34
CA ALA A 42 -7.79 11.00 3.19
C ALA A 42 -6.61 11.92 2.80
N ALA A 43 -6.79 12.88 1.89
CA ALA A 43 -5.68 13.61 1.26
C ALA A 43 -4.73 14.27 2.26
N GLU A 44 -5.28 14.91 3.30
CA GLU A 44 -4.47 15.59 4.33
C GLU A 44 -3.68 14.59 5.18
N ASP A 45 -4.30 13.47 5.57
CA ASP A 45 -3.65 12.42 6.34
C ASP A 45 -2.58 11.69 5.52
N ILE A 46 -2.86 11.35 4.26
CA ILE A 46 -1.89 10.73 3.36
C ILE A 46 -0.70 11.65 3.12
N LYS A 47 -0.93 12.95 3.00
CA LYS A 47 0.15 13.94 2.92
C LYS A 47 0.99 13.95 4.20
N ARG A 48 0.36 14.00 5.38
CA ARG A 48 1.05 13.98 6.68
C ARG A 48 1.85 12.69 6.88
N ILE A 49 1.30 11.55 6.50
CA ILE A 49 1.98 10.25 6.52
C ILE A 49 3.22 10.30 5.58
N GLY A 50 3.07 10.84 4.38
CA GLY A 50 4.19 11.01 3.45
C GLY A 50 5.32 11.89 4.02
N GLU A 51 4.97 12.98 4.71
CA GLU A 51 5.94 13.85 5.40
C GLU A 51 6.60 13.14 6.59
N GLU A 52 5.83 12.34 7.34
CA GLU A 52 6.29 11.58 8.50
C GLU A 52 7.32 10.51 8.11
N PHE A 53 7.00 9.63 7.16
CA PHE A 53 7.89 8.53 6.76
C PHE A 53 8.98 8.97 5.79
N GLY A 54 8.71 9.98 4.96
CA GLY A 54 9.63 10.50 3.96
C GLY A 54 9.57 9.74 2.63
N ASP A 55 10.61 9.95 1.81
CA ASP A 55 10.75 9.30 0.51
C ASP A 55 10.82 7.78 0.66
N ARG A 56 10.02 7.07 -0.13
CA ARG A 56 9.83 5.61 -0.10
C ARG A 56 9.99 4.98 -1.49
N ASP A 57 10.30 5.76 -2.52
CA ASP A 57 10.32 5.27 -3.90
C ASP A 57 11.37 4.17 -4.10
N PHE A 58 12.49 4.26 -3.39
CA PHE A 58 13.55 3.24 -3.41
C PHE A 58 13.16 1.94 -2.68
N LEU A 59 12.08 1.93 -1.88
CA LEU A 59 11.54 0.75 -1.19
C LEU A 59 10.37 0.11 -1.93
N LEU A 60 10.12 0.49 -3.18
CA LEU A 60 8.96 0.00 -3.93
C LEU A 60 8.88 -1.54 -3.93
N ALA A 61 10.00 -2.23 -4.13
CA ALA A 61 10.03 -3.69 -4.19
C ALA A 61 9.71 -4.32 -2.84
N GLU A 62 10.22 -3.74 -1.75
CA GLU A 62 10.03 -4.18 -0.38
C GLU A 62 8.58 -3.94 0.08
N ILE A 63 7.99 -2.80 -0.29
CA ILE A 63 6.57 -2.50 -0.02
C ILE A 63 5.68 -3.51 -0.73
N VAL A 64 5.96 -3.78 -2.02
CA VAL A 64 5.22 -4.78 -2.79
C VAL A 64 5.36 -6.17 -2.17
N ALA A 65 6.58 -6.58 -1.79
CA ALA A 65 6.81 -7.87 -1.14
C ALA A 65 6.04 -7.99 0.18
N TYR A 66 6.03 -6.94 1.00
CA TYR A 66 5.29 -6.91 2.25
C TYR A 66 3.78 -7.02 2.02
N LEU A 67 3.20 -6.19 1.14
CA LEU A 67 1.77 -6.23 0.80
C LEU A 67 1.32 -7.61 0.33
N ARG A 68 2.13 -8.25 -0.53
CA ARG A 68 1.87 -9.63 -0.97
C ARG A 68 1.93 -10.64 0.18
N SER A 69 2.90 -10.49 1.09
CA SER A 69 3.04 -11.39 2.25
C SER A 69 1.83 -11.37 3.18
N ILE A 70 1.11 -10.25 3.24
CA ILE A 70 -0.13 -10.09 4.00
C ILE A 70 -1.40 -10.29 3.15
N GLY A 71 -1.26 -10.79 1.92
CA GLY A 71 -2.38 -11.11 1.03
C GLY A 71 -3.04 -9.91 0.32
N ARG A 72 -2.48 -8.71 0.45
CA ARG A 72 -3.02 -7.47 -0.14
C ARG A 72 -2.43 -7.20 -1.52
N TYR A 73 -2.81 -8.02 -2.50
CA TYR A 73 -2.34 -7.87 -3.89
C TYR A 73 -3.42 -8.18 -4.92
N ILE A 74 -3.23 -7.74 -6.16
CA ILE A 74 -4.04 -8.15 -7.31
C ILE A 74 -3.07 -8.63 -8.38
N GLU A 75 -3.27 -9.85 -8.89
CA GLU A 75 -2.51 -10.35 -10.04
C GLU A 75 -3.06 -9.75 -11.34
N PRO A 76 -2.19 -9.16 -12.19
CA PRO A 76 -2.61 -8.75 -13.53
C PRO A 76 -3.18 -9.94 -14.31
N GLY A 77 -4.41 -9.79 -14.81
CA GLY A 77 -5.15 -10.86 -15.50
C GLY A 77 -5.99 -11.75 -14.58
N SER A 78 -5.96 -11.54 -13.26
CA SER A 78 -6.94 -12.09 -12.34
C SER A 78 -8.33 -11.49 -12.59
N PRO A 79 -9.43 -12.25 -12.42
CA PRO A 79 -10.77 -11.69 -12.41
C PRO A 79 -11.09 -10.88 -11.14
N ALA A 80 -10.21 -10.89 -10.13
CA ALA A 80 -10.43 -10.20 -8.86
C ALA A 80 -10.54 -8.69 -9.06
N SER A 81 -11.62 -8.09 -8.55
CA SER A 81 -11.80 -6.64 -8.56
C SER A 81 -11.18 -5.96 -7.33
N HIS A 82 -11.01 -6.71 -6.24
CA HIS A 82 -10.42 -6.26 -5.00
C HIS A 82 -9.51 -7.34 -4.39
N TRP A 83 -8.43 -6.94 -3.69
CA TRP A 83 -7.46 -7.88 -3.13
C TRP A 83 -8.05 -8.82 -2.07
N SER A 84 -9.17 -8.44 -1.44
CA SER A 84 -9.88 -9.30 -0.47
C SER A 84 -10.51 -10.54 -1.12
N GLU A 85 -10.65 -10.55 -2.45
CA GLU A 85 -11.11 -11.70 -3.22
C GLU A 85 -10.01 -12.73 -3.48
N ASN A 86 -8.75 -12.41 -3.16
CA ASN A 86 -7.67 -13.38 -3.22
C ASN A 86 -8.07 -14.60 -2.38
N GLN A 87 -8.13 -15.77 -3.02
CA GLN A 87 -8.35 -17.01 -2.30
C GLN A 87 -7.27 -17.12 -1.23
N LYS A 88 -7.69 -17.21 0.04
CA LYS A 88 -6.77 -17.50 1.13
C LYS A 88 -6.17 -18.86 0.81
N THR A 89 -4.92 -18.89 0.34
CA THR A 89 -4.17 -20.13 0.24
C THR A 89 -4.08 -20.66 1.67
N GLN A 90 -4.81 -21.75 1.94
CA GLN A 90 -4.74 -22.49 3.19
C GLN A 90 -3.35 -23.08 3.38
#